data_AF-A0A177E4I3-F1
#
_entry.id   AF-A0A177E4I3-F1
#
_cell.length_a   1.000
_cell.length_b   1.000
_cell.length_c   1.000
_cell.angle_alpha   90.00
_cell.angle_beta   90.00
_cell.angle_gamma   90.00
#
_symmetry.space_group_name_H-M   'P 1'
#
loop_
_entity.id
_entity.type
_entity.pdbx_description
1 polymer ?
#
loop_
_entity_poly.entity_id
_entity_poly.type
_entity_poly.pdbx_seq_one_letter_code
_entity_poly.pdbx_strand_id
1 'polypeptide(L)'
;MYEGVVVLNEKDRELAIKTIMERGGDGVLRCIQCGACQSTCPMAFADFTLNPRKLIRLIQLGFLEEMIEDSSTWACQACNRCVEICPRNVKPFEIVFAYRRYQAMELAFSTSAVQSQMNLYMKGHAVFSEAYKETRQKVGLPPETPTAVSYPEALKEIQTLIENSPIMELGLF
;
A
#
# COMPACT_ATOMS: atom_id res chain seq x y z
N MET A 1 -6.15 10.79 19.15
CA MET A 1 -5.60 12.15 19.01
C MET A 1 -4.33 12.18 19.82
N TYR A 2 -3.23 12.67 19.25
CA TYR A 2 -1.91 12.67 19.90
C TYR A 2 -1.94 13.55 21.16
N GLU A 3 -1.84 12.93 22.33
CA GLU A 3 -1.76 13.63 23.61
C GLU A 3 -0.30 13.99 23.88
N GLY A 4 0.16 15.07 23.23
CA GLY A 4 1.53 15.56 23.38
C GLY A 4 1.86 16.70 22.41
N VAL A 5 2.81 17.56 22.79
CA VAL A 5 3.37 18.57 21.89
C VAL A 5 4.39 17.89 20.99
N VAL A 6 4.10 17.79 19.69
CA VAL A 6 5.07 17.35 18.68
C VAL A 6 5.90 18.55 18.25
N VAL A 7 7.23 18.46 18.39
CA VAL A 7 8.18 19.50 17.99
C VAL A 7 8.88 19.06 16.72
N LEU A 8 8.50 19.64 15.59
CA LEU A 8 9.11 19.37 14.29
C LEU A 8 10.08 20.49 13.90
N ASN A 9 11.15 20.11 13.22
CA ASN A 9 12.13 21.01 12.65
C ASN A 9 12.23 20.82 11.11
N GLU A 10 13.04 21.66 10.46
CA GLU A 10 13.17 21.63 9.00
C GLU A 10 13.71 20.29 8.48
N LYS A 11 14.57 19.61 9.24
CA LYS A 11 15.10 18.29 8.85
C LYS A 11 14.02 17.22 8.84
N ASP A 12 13.07 17.27 9.76
CA ASP A 12 11.96 16.30 9.81
C ASP A 12 11.06 16.47 8.59
N ARG A 13 10.81 17.73 8.21
CA ARG A 13 10.10 18.08 6.98
C ARG A 13 10.85 17.60 5.73
N GLU A 14 12.14 17.88 5.61
CA GLU A 14 12.97 17.44 4.49
C GLU A 14 13.01 15.91 4.38
N LEU A 15 13.16 15.22 5.51
CA LEU A 15 13.14 13.77 5.59
C LEU A 15 11.80 13.21 5.11
N ALA A 16 10.68 13.70 5.65
CA ALA A 16 9.33 13.26 5.27
C ALA A 16 9.08 13.40 3.77
N ILE A 17 9.43 14.55 3.19
CA ILE A 17 9.26 14.81 1.76
C ILE A 17 10.14 13.88 0.94
N LYS A 18 11.43 13.77 1.29
CA LYS A 18 12.39 12.92 0.59
C LYS A 18 11.96 11.45 0.60
N THR A 19 11.63 10.92 1.77
CA THR A 19 11.18 9.52 1.93
C THR A 19 9.97 9.21 1.07
N ILE A 20 9.00 10.14 1.00
CA ILE A 20 7.80 9.95 0.19
C ILE A 20 8.11 10.03 -1.31
N MET A 21 8.95 10.97 -1.73
CA MET A 21 9.35 11.09 -3.13
C MET A 21 10.14 9.86 -3.62
N GLU A 22 11.13 9.39 -2.84
CA GLU A 22 11.89 8.17 -3.15
C GLU A 22 11.00 6.91 -3.24
N ARG A 23 9.83 6.95 -2.60
CA ARG A 23 8.83 5.90 -2.64
C ARG A 23 7.73 6.15 -3.67
N GLY A 24 7.92 7.02 -4.65
CA GLY A 24 6.99 7.25 -5.76
C GLY A 24 5.92 8.32 -5.51
N GLY A 25 6.08 9.14 -4.47
CA GLY A 25 5.18 10.24 -4.10
C GLY A 25 5.55 11.60 -4.68
N ASP A 26 6.06 11.67 -5.92
CA ASP A 26 6.66 12.88 -6.55
C ASP A 26 5.79 14.15 -6.54
N GLY A 27 4.47 13.99 -6.41
CA GLY A 27 3.53 15.11 -6.40
C GLY A 27 3.37 15.83 -5.08
N VAL A 28 4.01 15.36 -4.00
CA VAL A 28 3.77 15.83 -2.63
C VAL A 28 3.92 17.35 -2.48
N LEU A 29 4.92 17.96 -3.11
CA LEU A 29 5.17 19.41 -3.05
C LEU A 29 4.21 20.25 -3.90
N ARG A 30 3.49 19.65 -4.85
CA ARG A 30 2.55 20.38 -5.73
C ARG A 30 1.18 20.59 -5.09
N CYS A 31 0.90 19.93 -3.96
CA CYS A 31 -0.40 19.97 -3.31
C CYS A 31 -0.67 21.33 -2.68
N ILE A 32 -1.73 21.99 -3.16
CA ILE A 32 -2.23 23.29 -2.68
C ILE A 32 -3.34 23.17 -1.63
N GLN A 33 -3.59 21.98 -1.10
CA GLN A 33 -4.59 21.73 -0.05
C GLN A 33 -6.06 22.09 -0.41
N CYS A 34 -6.42 22.11 -1.70
CA CYS A 34 -7.77 22.48 -2.16
C CYS A 34 -8.91 21.51 -1.74
N GLY A 35 -8.59 20.26 -1.38
CA GLY A 35 -9.60 19.29 -0.91
C GLY A 35 -10.42 18.56 -1.97
N ALA A 36 -10.17 18.76 -3.26
CA ALA A 36 -10.83 18.00 -4.33
C ALA A 36 -10.70 16.47 -4.16
N CYS A 37 -9.56 15.98 -3.65
CA CYS A 37 -9.38 14.56 -3.38
C CYS A 37 -10.24 14.06 -2.21
N GLN A 38 -10.48 14.90 -1.20
CA GLN A 38 -11.30 14.54 -0.04
C GLN A 38 -12.78 14.50 -0.43
N SER A 39 -13.26 15.44 -1.25
CA SER A 39 -14.67 15.52 -1.66
C SER A 39 -15.16 14.35 -2.52
N THR A 40 -14.27 13.49 -3.00
CA THR A 40 -14.61 12.26 -3.73
C THR A 40 -14.18 10.98 -3.01
N CYS A 41 -13.54 11.08 -1.84
CA CYS A 41 -12.96 9.93 -1.18
C CYS A 41 -14.02 9.18 -0.34
N PRO A 42 -14.33 7.91 -0.65
CA PRO A 42 -15.28 7.14 0.15
C PRO A 42 -14.79 6.96 1.60
N MET A 43 -13.48 6.90 1.82
CA MET A 43 -12.91 6.78 3.17
C MET A 43 -13.02 8.08 3.97
N ALA A 44 -12.98 9.24 3.30
CA ALA A 44 -13.28 10.49 3.97
C ALA A 44 -14.76 10.57 4.39
N PHE A 45 -15.68 9.98 3.61
CA PHE A 45 -17.10 9.90 3.98
C PHE A 45 -17.38 8.85 5.06
N ALA A 46 -16.55 7.81 5.15
CA ALA A 46 -16.59 6.82 6.21
C ALA A 46 -15.80 7.24 7.46
N ASP A 47 -15.45 8.52 7.58
CA ASP A 47 -14.80 9.14 8.74
C ASP A 47 -13.42 8.57 9.13
N PHE A 48 -12.66 8.06 8.15
CA PHE A 48 -11.26 7.70 8.37
C PHE A 48 -10.38 8.95 8.53
N THR A 49 -9.51 8.91 9.55
CA THR A 49 -8.71 10.06 10.01
C THR A 49 -7.75 10.60 8.95
N LEU A 50 -6.97 9.74 8.28
CA LEU A 50 -5.99 10.15 7.25
C LEU A 50 -6.53 9.97 5.84
N ASN A 51 -7.38 10.91 5.42
CA ASN A 51 -7.69 11.08 4.00
C ASN A 51 -6.50 11.67 3.22
N PRO A 52 -6.47 11.56 1.87
CA PRO A 52 -5.31 11.96 1.08
C PRO A 52 -4.89 13.43 1.27
N ARG A 53 -5.83 14.36 1.45
CA ARG A 53 -5.50 15.77 1.67
C ARG A 53 -4.72 15.94 2.97
N LYS A 54 -5.24 15.39 4.08
CA LYS A 54 -4.64 15.49 5.41
C LYS A 54 -3.30 14.77 5.47
N LEU A 55 -3.21 13.56 4.90
CA LEU A 55 -1.96 12.82 4.79
C LEU A 55 -0.87 13.66 4.11
N ILE A 56 -1.16 14.22 2.93
CA ILE A 56 -0.19 15.05 2.20
C ILE A 56 0.21 16.28 3.04
N ARG A 57 -0.73 16.89 3.76
CA ARG A 57 -0.41 18.04 4.63
C ARG A 57 0.54 17.65 5.75
N LEU A 58 0.30 16.53 6.41
CA LEU A 58 1.13 16.03 7.50
C LEU A 58 2.55 15.69 7.02
N ILE A 59 2.67 15.06 5.86
CA ILE A 59 3.97 14.82 5.20
C ILE A 59 4.69 16.15 4.93
N GLN A 60 4.00 17.14 4.35
CA GLN A 60 4.59 18.47 4.07
C GLN A 60 5.04 19.23 5.32
N LEU A 61 4.51 18.85 6.49
CA LEU A 61 4.84 19.42 7.79
C LEU A 61 5.92 18.62 8.53
N GLY A 62 6.28 17.41 8.08
CA GLY A 62 7.29 16.56 8.72
C GLY A 62 6.74 15.46 9.63
N PHE A 63 5.43 15.29 9.73
CA PHE A 63 4.80 14.26 10.58
C PHE A 63 4.91 12.87 9.94
N LEU A 64 6.10 12.31 9.72
CA LEU A 64 6.23 11.02 9.05
C LEU A 64 6.01 9.86 10.03
N GLU A 65 6.76 9.88 11.13
CA GLU A 65 6.78 8.84 12.16
C GLU A 65 5.56 8.91 13.08
N GLU A 66 5.09 10.12 13.39
CA GLU A 66 4.02 10.33 14.37
C GLU A 66 2.69 9.74 13.92
N MET A 67 2.46 9.60 12.61
CA MET A 67 1.25 8.99 12.05
C MET A 67 1.39 7.50 11.72
N ILE A 68 2.52 6.85 12.06
CA ILE A 68 2.82 5.48 11.64
C ILE A 68 1.74 4.46 12.06
N GLU A 69 1.22 4.62 13.28
CA GLU A 69 0.20 3.79 13.91
C GLU A 69 -1.21 4.00 13.32
N ASP A 70 -1.44 5.08 12.57
CA ASP A 70 -2.76 5.37 12.00
C ASP A 70 -3.04 4.46 10.79
N SER A 71 -3.99 3.54 10.97
CA SER A 71 -4.37 2.56 9.96
C SER A 71 -5.26 3.12 8.84
N SER A 72 -5.67 4.39 8.90
CA SER A 72 -6.59 5.00 7.92
C SER A 72 -6.04 4.97 6.49
N THR A 73 -4.72 5.03 6.33
CA THR A 73 -4.10 4.93 5.01
C THR A 73 -4.35 3.56 4.39
N TRP A 74 -4.42 2.48 5.17
CA TRP A 74 -4.77 1.12 4.73
C TRP A 74 -6.25 0.97 4.33
N ALA A 75 -7.13 1.88 4.74
CA ALA A 75 -8.52 1.91 4.28
C ALA A 75 -8.69 2.38 2.82
N CYS A 76 -7.69 3.07 2.25
CA CYS A 76 -7.75 3.51 0.84
C CYS A 76 -8.04 2.34 -0.12
N GLN A 77 -9.11 2.51 -0.91
CA GLN A 77 -9.66 1.50 -1.83
C GLN A 77 -8.95 1.47 -3.20
N ALA A 78 -7.86 2.20 -3.37
CA ALA A 78 -7.12 2.28 -4.65
C ALA A 78 -7.97 2.66 -5.88
N CYS A 79 -9.07 3.41 -5.68
CA CYS A 79 -10.06 3.69 -6.73
C CYS A 79 -9.69 4.81 -7.72
N ASN A 80 -8.52 5.43 -7.57
CA ASN A 80 -8.00 6.54 -8.41
C ASN A 80 -8.82 7.83 -8.53
N ARG A 81 -10.02 7.95 -7.95
CA ARG A 81 -10.84 9.18 -8.02
C ARG A 81 -10.10 10.46 -7.64
N CYS A 82 -9.23 10.39 -6.63
CA CYS A 82 -8.43 11.53 -6.18
C CYS A 82 -7.35 11.97 -7.17
N VAL A 83 -6.89 11.06 -8.06
CA VAL A 83 -5.94 11.36 -9.13
C VAL A 83 -6.67 12.13 -10.22
N GLU A 84 -7.81 11.61 -10.69
CA GLU A 84 -8.60 12.18 -11.79
C GLU A 84 -9.08 13.60 -11.51
N ILE A 85 -9.48 13.90 -10.27
CA ILE A 85 -10.03 15.22 -9.91
C ILE A 85 -8.95 16.24 -9.52
N CYS A 86 -7.67 15.86 -9.45
CA CYS A 86 -6.64 16.73 -8.90
C CYS A 86 -6.25 17.87 -9.88
N PRO A 87 -6.49 19.16 -9.55
CA PRO A 87 -6.18 20.27 -10.46
C PRO A 87 -4.68 20.58 -10.57
N ARG A 88 -3.84 19.92 -9.76
CA ARG A 88 -2.39 20.13 -9.69
C ARG A 88 -1.59 18.90 -10.10
N ASN A 89 -2.26 17.86 -10.59
CA ASN A 89 -1.63 16.60 -10.97
C ASN A 89 -0.68 16.06 -9.88
N VAL A 90 -1.15 16.08 -8.63
CA VAL A 90 -0.41 15.62 -7.44
C VAL A 90 -0.36 14.10 -7.38
N LYS A 91 -1.34 13.42 -7.99
CA LYS A 91 -1.57 11.98 -7.89
C LYS A 91 -1.68 11.50 -6.42
N PRO A 92 -2.69 11.95 -5.64
CA PRO A 92 -2.78 11.64 -4.20
C PRO A 92 -2.79 10.14 -3.87
N PHE A 93 -3.31 9.30 -4.76
CA PHE A 93 -3.23 7.83 -4.65
C PHE A 93 -1.79 7.34 -4.50
N GLU A 94 -0.88 7.83 -5.35
CA GLU A 94 0.53 7.43 -5.33
C GLU A 94 1.21 7.83 -4.03
N ILE A 95 0.86 9.00 -3.46
CA ILE A 95 1.38 9.44 -2.16
C ILE A 95 0.87 8.57 -1.02
N VAL A 96 -0.40 8.15 -1.05
CA VAL A 96 -0.94 7.18 -0.08
C VAL A 96 -0.15 5.87 -0.16
N PHE A 97 0.14 5.38 -1.37
CA PHE A 97 0.91 4.14 -1.56
C PHE A 97 2.40 4.29 -1.20
N ALA A 98 2.99 5.46 -1.44
CA ALA A 98 4.34 5.79 -0.99
C ALA A 98 4.45 5.75 0.54
N TYR A 99 3.44 6.29 1.24
CA TYR A 99 3.38 6.21 2.70
C TYR A 99 3.11 4.78 3.19
N ARG A 100 2.24 4.01 2.53
CA ARG A 100 2.06 2.58 2.86
C ARG A 100 3.34 1.76 2.70
N ARG A 101 4.16 2.06 1.68
CA ARG A 101 5.49 1.44 1.52
C ARG A 101 6.39 1.78 2.70
N TYR A 102 6.38 3.03 3.16
CA TYR A 102 7.09 3.41 4.38
C TYR A 102 6.55 2.66 5.62
N GLN A 103 5.23 2.64 5.83
CA GLN A 103 4.59 1.87 6.90
C GLN A 103 4.97 0.39 6.88
N ALA A 104 5.01 -0.23 5.70
CA ALA A 104 5.41 -1.64 5.57
C ALA A 104 6.86 -1.89 6.00
N MET A 105 7.79 -0.97 5.70
CA MET A 105 9.19 -1.06 6.14
C MET A 105 9.33 -0.92 7.65
N GLU A 106 8.45 -0.17 8.30
CA GLU A 106 8.37 -0.05 9.75
C GLU A 106 7.48 -1.14 10.40
N LEU A 107 7.11 -2.18 9.65
CA LEU A 107 6.22 -3.27 10.07
C LEU A 107 4.81 -2.82 10.54
N ALA A 108 4.40 -1.60 10.18
CA ALA A 108 3.10 -1.00 10.48
C ALA A 108 2.03 -1.37 9.42
N PHE A 109 1.80 -2.67 9.24
CA PHE A 109 0.78 -3.20 8.33
C PHE A 109 0.03 -4.38 8.96
N SER A 110 -1.14 -4.72 8.41
CA SER A 110 -1.97 -5.78 8.97
C SER A 110 -1.38 -7.17 8.76
N THR A 111 -1.38 -8.00 9.80
CA THR A 111 -1.00 -9.42 9.73
C THR A 111 -1.87 -10.23 8.77
N SER A 112 -3.07 -9.75 8.41
CA SER A 112 -3.92 -10.41 7.41
C SER A 112 -3.27 -10.49 6.03
N ALA A 113 -2.31 -9.61 5.72
CA ALA A 113 -1.57 -9.63 4.46
C ALA A 113 -0.56 -10.78 4.39
N VAL A 114 -0.08 -11.28 5.53
CA VAL A 114 1.01 -12.26 5.62
C VAL A 114 0.65 -13.58 4.94
N GLN A 115 -0.55 -14.13 5.22
CA GLN A 115 -0.97 -15.40 4.62
C GLN A 115 -1.02 -15.33 3.08
N SER A 116 -1.56 -14.23 2.54
CA SER A 116 -1.67 -14.06 1.08
C SER A 116 -0.29 -13.91 0.43
N GLN A 117 0.62 -13.22 1.12
CA GLN A 117 2.02 -13.10 0.70
C GLN A 117 2.71 -14.47 0.73
N MET A 118 2.64 -15.20 1.83
CA MET A 118 3.21 -16.55 1.94
C MET A 118 2.66 -17.49 0.86
N ASN A 119 1.36 -17.45 0.57
CA ASN A 119 0.77 -18.22 -0.51
C ASN A 119 1.36 -17.83 -1.88
N LEU A 120 1.59 -16.54 -2.13
CA LEU A 120 2.21 -16.07 -3.37
C LEU A 120 3.61 -16.66 -3.53
N TYR A 121 4.42 -16.68 -2.48
CA TYR A 121 5.76 -17.26 -2.51
C TYR A 121 5.75 -18.79 -2.63
N MET A 122 4.89 -19.47 -1.86
CA MET A 122 4.87 -20.93 -1.79
C MET A 122 4.12 -21.60 -2.94
N LYS A 123 3.13 -20.92 -3.53
CA LYS A 123 2.19 -21.47 -4.51
C LYS A 123 2.02 -20.62 -5.77
N GLY A 124 2.62 -19.42 -5.82
CA GLY A 124 2.47 -18.49 -6.94
C GLY A 124 1.11 -17.78 -6.99
N HIS A 125 0.29 -17.87 -5.93
CA HIS A 125 -1.07 -17.34 -5.89
C HIS A 125 -1.36 -16.73 -4.52
N ALA A 126 -2.00 -15.55 -4.47
CA ALA A 126 -2.42 -14.97 -3.20
C ALA A 126 -3.50 -15.80 -2.49
N VAL A 127 -4.45 -16.34 -3.27
CA VAL A 127 -5.54 -17.20 -2.79
C VAL A 127 -5.30 -18.60 -3.33
N PHE A 128 -5.02 -19.54 -2.44
CA PHE A 128 -4.78 -20.94 -2.80
C PHE A 128 -5.49 -21.88 -1.82
N SER A 129 -6.15 -22.91 -2.35
CA SER A 129 -6.80 -23.96 -1.58
C SER A 129 -6.98 -25.21 -2.43
N GLU A 130 -6.60 -26.38 -1.94
CA GLU A 130 -6.75 -27.64 -2.67
C GLU A 130 -8.21 -27.97 -3.05
N ALA A 131 -9.19 -27.38 -2.34
CA ALA A 131 -10.62 -27.59 -2.58
C ALA A 131 -11.09 -27.10 -3.96
N TYR A 132 -10.34 -26.23 -4.65
CA TYR A 132 -10.73 -25.75 -5.98
C TYR A 132 -10.72 -26.88 -7.03
N LYS A 133 -9.89 -27.92 -6.85
CA LYS A 133 -9.72 -29.00 -7.83
C LYS A 133 -11.01 -29.79 -8.04
N GLU A 134 -11.67 -30.16 -6.93
CA GLU A 134 -12.96 -30.85 -6.96
C GLU A 134 -14.04 -29.97 -7.61
N THR A 135 -14.06 -28.67 -7.28
CA THR A 135 -15.03 -27.73 -7.84
C THR A 135 -14.87 -27.56 -9.36
N ARG A 136 -13.62 -27.56 -9.86
CA ARG A 136 -13.33 -27.51 -11.29
C ARG A 136 -13.79 -28.78 -12.02
N GLN A 137 -13.54 -29.94 -11.43
CA GLN A 137 -13.98 -31.22 -12.00
C GLN A 137 -15.51 -31.29 -12.11
N LYS A 138 -16.27 -30.77 -11.12
CA LYS A 138 -17.75 -30.71 -11.16
C LYS A 138 -18.30 -29.95 -12.36
N VAL A 139 -17.54 -29.01 -12.92
CA VAL A 139 -17.91 -28.22 -14.10
C VAL A 139 -17.16 -28.65 -15.37
N GLY A 140 -16.50 -29.82 -15.35
CA GLY A 140 -15.81 -30.39 -16.51
C GLY A 140 -14.47 -29.75 -16.85
N LEU A 141 -13.87 -28.97 -15.94
CA LEU A 141 -12.56 -28.36 -16.13
C LEU A 141 -11.44 -29.28 -15.60
N PRO A 142 -10.20 -29.17 -16.14
CA PRO A 142 -9.04 -29.86 -15.59
C PRO A 142 -8.86 -29.54 -14.10
N PRO A 143 -8.51 -30.53 -13.25
CA PRO A 143 -8.39 -30.31 -11.80
C PRO A 143 -7.34 -29.26 -11.47
N GLU A 144 -6.18 -29.30 -12.12
CA GLU A 144 -5.13 -28.28 -11.98
C GLU A 144 -5.37 -27.10 -12.93
N THR A 145 -5.03 -25.90 -12.47
CA THR A 145 -5.04 -24.70 -13.32
C THR A 145 -3.72 -24.56 -14.08
N PRO A 146 -3.74 -24.15 -15.36
CA PRO A 146 -2.53 -23.84 -16.12
C PRO A 146 -1.94 -22.49 -15.67
N THR A 147 -1.49 -22.43 -14.42
CA THR A 147 -0.86 -21.28 -13.76
C THR A 147 0.44 -21.75 -13.09
N ALA A 148 1.10 -20.91 -12.28
CA ALA A 148 2.32 -21.28 -11.54
C ALA A 148 2.22 -22.58 -10.71
N VAL A 149 1.00 -23.09 -10.44
CA VAL A 149 0.77 -24.40 -9.80
C VAL A 149 1.18 -25.56 -10.71
N SER A 150 0.93 -25.45 -12.01
CA SER A 150 1.24 -26.50 -13.00
C SER A 150 2.61 -26.32 -13.67
N TYR A 151 3.27 -25.18 -13.45
CA TYR A 151 4.54 -24.81 -14.09
C TYR A 151 5.58 -24.47 -13.00
N PRO A 152 6.34 -25.46 -12.50
CA PRO A 152 7.32 -25.26 -11.42
C PRO A 152 8.39 -24.21 -11.74
N GLU A 153 8.77 -24.08 -13.00
CA GLU A 153 9.69 -23.06 -13.51
C GLU A 153 9.15 -21.64 -13.29
N ALA A 154 7.86 -21.41 -13.52
CA ALA A 154 7.22 -20.12 -13.31
C ALA A 154 7.13 -19.78 -11.81
N LEU A 155 6.86 -20.77 -10.95
CA LEU A 155 6.91 -20.58 -9.51
C LEU A 155 8.32 -20.17 -9.05
N LYS A 156 9.36 -20.81 -9.59
CA LYS A 156 10.75 -20.47 -9.28
C LYS A 156 11.10 -19.05 -9.70
N GLU A 157 10.63 -18.60 -10.86
CA GLU A 157 10.81 -17.21 -11.30
C GLU A 157 10.14 -16.22 -10.34
N ILE A 158 8.91 -16.49 -9.89
CA ILE A 158 8.21 -15.66 -8.90
C ILE A 158 9.02 -15.58 -7.60
N GLN A 159 9.51 -16.73 -7.11
CA GLN A 159 10.34 -16.79 -5.89
C GLN A 159 11.62 -15.96 -6.05
N THR A 160 12.33 -16.11 -7.17
CA THR A 160 13.54 -15.32 -7.45
C THR A 160 13.24 -13.82 -7.46
N LEU A 161 12.12 -13.38 -8.04
CA LEU A 161 11.74 -11.96 -8.04
C LEU A 161 11.44 -11.45 -6.62
N ILE A 162 10.76 -12.25 -5.79
CA ILE A 162 10.44 -11.88 -4.40
C ILE A 162 11.74 -11.78 -3.57
N GLU A 163 12.61 -12.79 -3.67
CA GLU A 163 13.90 -12.85 -2.97
C GLU A 163 14.82 -11.67 -3.31
N ASN A 164 14.72 -11.15 -4.54
CA ASN A 164 15.51 -10.00 -5.01
C ASN A 164 14.76 -8.66 -4.88
N SER A 165 13.67 -8.60 -4.13
CA SER A 165 12.90 -7.38 -3.90
C SER A 165 13.02 -6.88 -2.47
N PRO A 166 12.77 -5.59 -2.20
CA PRO A 166 12.83 -5.03 -0.84
C PRO A 166 11.89 -5.70 0.17
N ILE A 167 10.87 -6.44 -0.29
CA ILE A 167 9.97 -7.17 0.61
C ILE A 167 10.69 -8.29 1.38
N MET A 168 11.80 -8.81 0.83
CA MET A 168 12.60 -9.84 1.50
C MET A 168 13.31 -9.29 2.74
N GLU A 169 13.62 -7.99 2.76
CA GLU A 169 14.22 -7.30 3.92
C GLU A 169 13.29 -7.31 5.14
N LEU A 170 11.98 -7.51 4.94
CA LEU A 170 10.99 -7.59 6.02
C LEU A 170 10.99 -8.95 6.75
N GLY A 171 11.64 -9.98 6.20
CA GLY A 171 11.69 -11.31 6.81
C GLY A 171 10.33 -12.02 6.92
N LEU A 172 9.39 -11.71 6.02
CA LEU A 172 8.01 -12.24 6.02
C LEU A 172 7.84 -13.59 5.31
N PHE A 173 8.90 -14.08 4.64
CA PHE A 173 8.91 -15.26 3.79
C PHE A 173 9.96 -16.27 4.25
#